data_AF-A0A7C9EHC5-F1
#
_entry.id   AF-A0A7C9EHC5-F1
#
_cell.length_a   1.000
_cell.length_b   1.000
_cell.length_c   1.000
_cell.angle_alpha   90.00
_cell.angle_beta   90.00
_cell.angle_gamma   90.00
#
_symmetry.space_group_name_H-M   'P 1'
#
loop_
_entity.id
_entity.type
_entity.pdbx_description
1 polymer ?
#
loop_
_entity_poly.entity_id
_entity_poly.type
_entity_poly.pdbx_seq_one_letter_code
_entity_poly.pdbx_strand_id
1 'polypeptide(L)'
;LNGSCHWVVGGGSVLSFDMETEVFRLSSEPQMIFPGWVISMLTIVNRCLAVICVIEPQGIAISQKMSRVFDVCLMKEYGVEESWTRAYTITLSSSSPGRFLGIVGHEFFVLEKQESSENENENKRLKVVSYHLGAPQEG
;
A
#
# COMPACT_ATOMS: atom_id res chain seq x y z
N LEU A 1 13.18 9.08 2.24
CA LEU A 1 14.30 8.24 2.79
C LEU A 1 15.60 8.90 2.35
N ASN A 2 16.72 8.80 3.08
CA ASN A 2 18.02 9.34 2.63
C ASN A 2 17.96 10.80 2.11
N GLY A 3 17.36 11.72 2.88
CA GLY A 3 17.23 13.13 2.47
C GLY A 3 16.29 13.39 1.29
N SER A 4 15.57 12.38 0.79
CA SER A 4 14.64 12.52 -0.33
C SER A 4 13.17 12.41 0.09
N CYS A 5 12.33 13.19 -0.60
CA CYS A 5 10.87 13.11 -0.57
C CYS A 5 10.36 12.18 -1.68
N HIS A 6 9.22 11.52 -1.47
CA HIS A 6 8.69 10.52 -2.41
C HIS A 6 7.19 10.65 -2.62
N TRP A 7 6.75 10.41 -3.86
CA TRP A 7 5.34 10.38 -4.25
C TRP A 7 5.10 9.27 -5.28
N VAL A 8 3.93 8.65 -5.22
CA VAL A 8 3.44 7.82 -6.33
C VAL A 8 2.88 8.77 -7.38
N VAL A 9 3.27 8.58 -8.62
CA VAL A 9 2.71 9.30 -9.78
C VAL A 9 1.87 8.33 -10.62
N GLY A 10 1.17 8.86 -11.63
CA GLY A 10 0.30 8.03 -12.49
C GLY A 10 1.05 6.83 -13.08
N GLY A 11 0.36 5.68 -13.14
CA GLY A 11 0.96 4.42 -13.61
C GLY A 11 1.88 3.74 -12.61
N GLY A 12 1.76 4.02 -11.31
CA GLY A 12 2.44 3.26 -10.25
C GLY A 12 3.91 3.62 -10.01
N SER A 13 4.52 4.43 -10.88
CA SER A 13 5.90 4.91 -10.73
C SER A 13 6.10 5.74 -9.46
N VAL A 14 7.31 5.71 -8.92
CA VAL A 14 7.69 6.50 -7.75
C VAL A 14 8.58 7.66 -8.20
N LEU A 15 8.12 8.89 -7.95
CA LEU A 15 8.90 10.10 -8.11
C LEU A 15 9.60 10.40 -6.79
N SER A 16 10.89 10.71 -6.86
CA SER A 16 11.67 11.19 -5.73
C SER A 16 12.22 12.59 -6.00
N PHE A 17 12.33 13.39 -4.96
CA PHE A 17 13.04 14.67 -4.97
C PHE A 17 14.11 14.62 -3.89
N ASP A 18 15.36 14.72 -4.31
CA ASP A 18 16.52 14.74 -3.43
C ASP A 18 16.75 16.16 -2.91
N MET A 19 16.67 16.36 -1.60
CA MET A 19 16.79 17.71 -1.02
C MET A 19 18.23 18.22 -0.98
N GLU A 20 19.24 17.36 -1.12
CA GLU A 20 20.65 17.77 -1.11
C GLU A 20 21.09 18.24 -2.50
N THR A 21 20.70 17.49 -3.53
CA THR A 21 21.07 17.78 -4.93
C THR A 21 20.01 18.59 -5.68
N GLU A 22 18.82 18.75 -5.10
CA GLU A 22 17.66 19.39 -5.72
C GLU A 22 17.22 18.74 -7.05
N VAL A 23 17.45 17.43 -7.19
CA VAL A 23 17.16 16.68 -8.42
C VAL A 23 15.91 15.80 -8.25
N PHE A 24 15.04 15.83 -9.26
CA PHE A 24 13.96 14.87 -9.40
C PHE A 24 14.47 13.59 -10.07
N ARG A 25 14.15 12.43 -9.48
CA ARG A 25 14.44 11.12 -10.08
C ARG A 25 13.17 10.29 -10.12
N LEU A 26 12.84 9.82 -11.31
CA LEU A 26 11.78 8.85 -11.51
C LEU A 26 12.39 7.45 -11.41
N SER A 27 11.95 6.67 -10.43
CA SER A 27 12.22 5.24 -10.42
C SER A 27 11.02 4.53 -11.04
N SER A 28 11.30 3.60 -11.94
CA SER A 28 10.24 2.79 -12.53
C SER A 28 9.47 2.04 -11.44
N GLU A 29 8.21 1.76 -11.75
CA GLU A 29 7.32 0.96 -10.92
C GLU A 29 8.03 -0.35 -10.49
N PRO A 30 7.82 -0.85 -9.26
CA PRO A 30 8.12 -2.26 -9.00
C PRO A 30 7.46 -3.06 -10.13
N GLN A 31 8.20 -3.87 -10.90
CA GLN A 31 7.68 -4.60 -12.08
C GLN A 31 6.56 -5.57 -11.70
N MET A 32 5.39 -5.02 -11.43
CA MET A 32 4.24 -5.72 -10.92
C MET A 32 3.16 -5.54 -11.94
N ILE A 33 3.04 -6.55 -12.79
CA ILE A 33 1.98 -6.60 -13.78
C ILE A 33 0.67 -6.81 -13.01
N PHE A 34 0.02 -5.72 -12.62
CA PHE A 34 -1.33 -5.77 -12.07
C PHE A 34 -2.33 -5.45 -13.18
N PRO A 35 -3.17 -6.41 -13.60
CA PRO A 35 -4.27 -6.14 -14.49
C PRO A 35 -5.39 -5.44 -13.69
N GLY A 36 -5.27 -4.13 -13.45
CA GLY A 36 -6.25 -3.41 -12.64
C GLY A 36 -5.93 -1.95 -12.32
N TRP A 37 -6.92 -1.23 -11.78
CA TRP A 37 -6.68 0.09 -11.17
C TRP A 37 -5.92 -0.17 -9.86
N VAL A 38 -4.71 0.35 -9.75
CA VAL A 38 -3.90 0.21 -8.53
C VAL A 38 -4.01 1.52 -7.76
N ILE A 39 -4.65 1.48 -6.59
CA ILE A 39 -4.41 2.54 -5.60
C ILE A 39 -3.08 2.18 -4.94
N SER A 40 -2.07 3.02 -5.19
CA SER A 40 -0.74 2.85 -4.61
C SER A 40 -0.53 3.83 -3.46
N MET A 41 -0.11 3.32 -2.31
CA MET A 41 0.33 4.15 -1.18
C MET A 41 1.84 3.99 -0.99
N LEU A 42 2.49 5.07 -0.57
CA LEU A 42 3.88 5.03 -0.12
C LEU A 42 3.95 5.05 1.39
N THR A 43 4.79 4.17 1.93
CA THR A 43 5.15 4.16 3.34
C THR A 43 6.58 3.67 3.52
N ILE A 44 7.06 3.61 4.76
CA ILE A 44 8.34 3.01 5.12
C ILE A 44 8.08 1.75 5.91
N VAL A 45 8.68 0.62 5.49
CA VAL A 45 8.58 -0.68 6.18
C VAL A 45 9.98 -1.25 6.29
N ASN A 46 10.37 -1.68 7.48
CA ASN A 46 11.69 -2.27 7.72
C ASN A 46 12.85 -1.37 7.23
N ARG A 47 12.68 -0.04 7.32
CA ARG A 47 13.61 0.99 6.80
C ARG A 47 13.77 1.01 5.26
N CYS A 48 12.97 0.25 4.53
CA CYS A 48 12.86 0.31 3.08
C CYS A 48 11.72 1.24 2.68
N LEU A 49 11.86 1.89 1.52
CA LEU A 49 10.73 2.51 0.86
C LEU A 49 9.76 1.40 0.42
N ALA A 50 8.48 1.57 0.73
CA ALA A 50 7.47 0.57 0.46
C ALA A 50 6.33 1.13 -0.38
N VAL A 51 5.94 0.40 -1.41
CA VAL A 51 4.73 0.65 -2.19
C VAL A 51 3.70 -0.40 -1.81
N ILE A 52 2.47 0.05 -1.54
CA ILE A 52 1.35 -0.82 -1.21
C ILE A 52 0.31 -0.68 -2.31
N CYS A 53 0.07 -1.77 -3.02
CA CYS A 53 -0.83 -1.83 -4.15
C CYS A 53 -2.14 -2.50 -3.75
N VAL A 54 -3.26 -1.80 -3.90
CA VAL A 54 -4.60 -2.38 -3.74
C VAL A 54 -5.06 -2.94 -5.08
N ILE A 55 -5.25 -4.25 -5.17
CA ILE A 55 -5.79 -4.90 -6.35
C ILE A 55 -7.31 -4.98 -6.19
N GLU A 56 -8.02 -4.12 -6.91
CA GLU A 56 -9.47 -4.27 -7.08
C GLU A 56 -9.73 -5.04 -8.38
N PRO A 57 -10.36 -6.23 -8.33
CA PRO A 57 -10.68 -6.99 -9.53
C PRO A 57 -11.66 -6.19 -10.41
N GLN A 58 -11.24 -5.84 -11.62
CA GLN A 58 -12.12 -5.19 -12.59
C GLN A 58 -13.10 -6.19 -13.22
N GLY A 59 -14.36 -5.77 -13.43
CA GLY A 59 -15.20 -6.34 -14.49
C GLY A 59 -16.28 -7.37 -14.12
N ILE A 60 -16.62 -7.59 -12.85
CA ILE A 60 -17.77 -8.45 -12.50
C ILE A 60 -18.76 -7.65 -11.66
N ALA A 61 -20.03 -7.70 -12.08
CA ALA A 61 -21.16 -7.01 -11.49
C ALA A 61 -21.18 -7.09 -9.97
N ILE A 62 -21.60 -5.96 -9.38
CA ILE A 62 -21.64 -5.57 -7.96
C ILE A 62 -22.45 -6.58 -7.12
N SER A 63 -21.92 -7.78 -6.93
CA SER A 63 -22.46 -8.81 -6.05
C SER A 63 -21.45 -9.03 -4.92
N GLN A 64 -21.67 -8.24 -3.88
CA GLN A 64 -21.32 -8.46 -2.48
C GLN A 64 -20.52 -9.75 -2.18
N LYS A 65 -19.20 -9.75 -2.34
CA LYS A 65 -18.25 -10.55 -1.51
C LYS A 65 -16.77 -10.48 -1.92
N MET A 66 -16.29 -9.51 -2.69
CA MET A 66 -14.88 -9.55 -3.11
C MET A 66 -13.90 -9.23 -1.98
N SER A 67 -12.94 -10.13 -1.80
CA SER A 67 -11.78 -9.95 -0.95
C SER A 67 -10.85 -8.90 -1.55
N ARG A 68 -10.38 -7.94 -0.75
CA ARG A 68 -9.35 -6.98 -1.18
C ARG A 68 -7.99 -7.61 -1.00
N VAL A 69 -7.14 -7.52 -2.01
CA VAL A 69 -5.75 -7.99 -1.93
C VAL A 69 -4.84 -6.77 -1.92
N PHE A 70 -3.91 -6.75 -0.97
CA PHE A 70 -2.88 -5.73 -0.85
C PHE A 70 -1.54 -6.41 -1.03
N ASP A 71 -0.78 -5.99 -2.03
CA ASP A 71 0.62 -6.36 -2.15
C ASP A 71 1.48 -5.25 -1.57
N VAL A 72 2.42 -5.63 -0.70
CA VAL A 72 3.40 -4.72 -0.09
C VAL A 72 4.77 -5.05 -0.69
N CYS A 73 5.33 -4.09 -1.41
CA CYS A 73 6.64 -4.21 -2.03
C CYS A 73 7.64 -3.27 -1.41
N LEU A 74 8.87 -3.75 -1.22
CA LEU A 74 9.96 -3.04 -0.58
C LEU A 74 11.09 -2.81 -1.58
N MET A 75 11.60 -1.60 -1.66
CA MET A 75 12.85 -1.28 -2.34
C MET A 75 14.00 -1.62 -1.39
N LYS A 76 14.63 -2.78 -1.59
CA LYS A 76 15.69 -3.29 -0.70
C LYS A 76 16.96 -2.45 -0.78
N GLU A 77 17.26 -1.94 -1.97
CA GLU A 77 18.36 -1.03 -2.21
C GLU A 77 17.83 0.28 -2.78
N TYR A 78 18.04 1.36 -2.04
CA TYR A 78 17.45 2.64 -2.37
C TYR A 78 17.93 3.16 -3.74
N GLY A 79 16.98 3.45 -4.64
CA GLY A 79 17.25 3.96 -5.99
C GLY A 79 17.54 2.89 -7.04
N VAL A 80 17.60 1.61 -6.67
CA VAL A 80 17.81 0.50 -7.61
C VAL A 80 16.47 -0.16 -7.93
N GLU A 81 16.05 -0.07 -9.19
CA GLU A 81 14.76 -0.57 -9.67
C GLU A 81 14.61 -2.07 -9.46
N GLU A 82 15.67 -2.84 -9.72
CA GLU A 82 15.68 -4.30 -9.61
C GLU A 82 15.62 -4.78 -8.15
N SER A 83 15.79 -3.86 -7.19
CA SER A 83 15.75 -4.19 -5.76
C SER A 83 14.33 -4.23 -5.19
N TRP A 84 13.33 -3.87 -5.98
CA TRP A 84 11.92 -4.01 -5.59
C TRP A 84 11.59 -5.49 -5.41
N THR A 85 11.14 -5.86 -4.21
CA THR A 85 10.68 -7.21 -3.91
C THR A 85 9.34 -7.20 -3.21
N ARG A 86 8.49 -8.19 -3.54
CA ARG A 86 7.21 -8.38 -2.86
C ARG A 86 7.47 -9.02 -1.51
N ALA A 87 7.19 -8.29 -0.43
CA ALA A 87 7.42 -8.77 0.93
C ALA A 87 6.17 -9.44 1.53
N TYR A 88 4.99 -8.90 1.23
CA TYR A 88 3.74 -9.40 1.81
C TYR A 88 2.60 -9.34 0.79
N THR A 89 1.72 -10.33 0.84
CA THR A 89 0.39 -10.31 0.20
C THR A 89 -0.65 -10.47 1.29
N ILE A 90 -1.53 -9.50 1.43
CA ILE A 90 -2.56 -9.45 2.46
C ILE A 90 -3.92 -9.58 1.77
N THR A 91 -4.68 -10.59 2.16
CA THR A 91 -6.04 -10.79 1.66
C THR A 91 -7.04 -10.50 2.76
N LEU A 92 -7.88 -9.48 2.55
CA LEU A 92 -8.98 -9.17 3.46
C LEU A 92 -10.28 -9.78 2.95
N SER A 93 -10.98 -10.51 3.81
CA SER A 93 -12.34 -10.96 3.51
C SER A 93 -13.30 -9.77 3.42
N SER A 94 -14.34 -9.91 2.61
CA SER A 94 -15.30 -8.85 2.25
C SER A 94 -16.19 -8.34 3.38
N SER A 95 -16.11 -8.92 4.58
CA SER A 95 -16.83 -8.44 5.78
C SER A 95 -16.19 -7.22 6.44
N SER A 96 -15.03 -6.77 5.95
CA SER A 96 -14.33 -5.58 6.44
C SER A 96 -13.87 -4.71 5.27
N PRO A 97 -14.72 -3.81 4.74
CA PRO A 97 -14.30 -2.80 3.77
C PRO A 97 -13.43 -1.78 4.49
N GLY A 98 -12.16 -2.15 4.67
CA GLY A 98 -11.18 -1.30 5.31
C GLY A 98 -10.34 -0.53 4.30
N ARG A 99 -10.16 0.78 4.48
CA ARG A 99 -9.12 1.51 3.74
C ARG A 99 -7.77 1.27 4.44
N PHE A 100 -6.76 0.88 3.69
CA PHE A 100 -5.41 0.77 4.24
C PHE A 100 -4.90 2.15 4.66
N LEU A 101 -4.36 2.27 5.86
CA LEU A 101 -3.85 3.54 6.38
C LEU A 101 -2.34 3.54 6.59
N GLY A 102 -1.73 2.38 6.84
CA GLY A 102 -0.30 2.32 7.09
C GLY A 102 0.15 1.01 7.74
N ILE A 103 1.44 0.97 8.06
CA ILE A 103 2.08 -0.11 8.81
C ILE A 103 2.61 0.50 10.10
N VAL A 104 2.40 -0.18 11.22
CA VAL A 104 2.85 0.22 12.55
C VAL A 104 3.82 -0.85 13.05
N GLY A 105 5.08 -0.44 13.27
CA GLY A 105 6.15 -1.36 13.63
C GLY A 105 6.52 -2.32 12.49
N HIS A 106 6.94 -3.53 12.83
CA HIS A 106 7.40 -4.56 11.89
C HIS A 106 6.32 -5.59 11.55
N GLU A 107 5.22 -5.62 12.31
CA GLU A 107 4.29 -6.75 12.32
C GLU A 107 2.83 -6.32 12.13
N PHE A 108 2.50 -5.04 12.15
CA PHE A 108 1.10 -4.62 12.09
C PHE A 108 0.79 -3.74 10.90
N PHE A 109 -0.32 -4.03 10.22
CA PHE A 109 -0.94 -3.06 9.32
C PHE A 109 -2.21 -2.49 9.95
N VAL A 110 -2.49 -1.23 9.62
CA VAL A 110 -3.62 -0.45 10.12
C VAL A 110 -4.61 -0.25 9.00
N LEU A 111 -5.85 -0.67 9.26
CA LEU A 111 -6.97 -0.40 8.40
C LEU A 111 -7.96 0.53 9.08
N GLU A 112 -8.52 1.46 8.31
CA GLU A 112 -9.73 2.21 8.65
C GLU A 112 -10.93 1.31 8.39
N LYS A 113 -11.63 0.86 9.43
CA LYS A 113 -12.89 0.12 9.24
C LYS A 113 -14.01 1.11 8.93
N GLN A 114 -14.66 0.96 7.78
CA GLN A 114 -15.87 1.72 7.47
C GLN A 114 -17.07 1.10 8.22
N GLU A 115 -17.64 1.82 9.19
CA GLU A 115 -18.92 1.42 9.80
C GLU A 115 -20.08 2.02 9.01
N SER A 116 -21.08 1.19 8.72
CA SER A 116 -22.38 1.64 8.22
C SER A 116 -23.13 2.30 9.37
N SER A 117 -22.94 3.60 9.57
CA SER A 117 -23.74 4.38 10.52
C SER A 117 -25.07 4.76 9.86
N GLU A 118 -26.20 4.32 10.41
CA GLU A 118 -27.55 4.73 9.97
C GLU A 118 -27.88 6.20 10.32
N ASN A 119 -27.00 6.90 11.03
CA ASN A 119 -27.17 8.31 11.39
C ASN A 119 -26.05 9.19 10.81
N GLU A 120 -26.41 10.15 9.95
CA GLU A 120 -25.49 11.10 9.31
C GLU A 120 -24.93 12.18 10.26
N ASN A 121 -25.43 12.28 11.50
CA ASN A 121 -25.11 13.35 12.45
C ASN A 121 -24.11 12.98 13.56
N GLU A 122 -23.57 11.77 13.61
CA GLU A 122 -22.48 11.44 14.52
C GLU A 122 -21.12 11.69 13.86
N ASN A 123 -20.23 12.40 14.55
CA ASN A 123 -18.81 12.48 14.19
C ASN A 123 -18.26 11.06 14.01
N LYS A 124 -18.02 10.64 12.77
CA LYS A 124 -17.49 9.32 12.43
C LYS A 124 -16.11 9.17 13.07
N ARG A 125 -16.06 8.50 14.22
CA ARG A 125 -14.81 8.18 14.90
C ARG A 125 -14.11 7.09 14.11
N LEU A 126 -12.93 7.39 13.58
CA LEU A 126 -12.11 6.41 12.87
C LEU A 126 -11.83 5.22 13.80
N LYS A 127 -12.31 4.04 13.42
CA LYS A 127 -11.95 2.79 14.09
C LYS A 127 -10.77 2.18 13.34
N VAL A 128 -9.62 2.25 13.99
CA VAL A 128 -8.36 1.63 13.55
C VAL A 128 -8.36 0.18 14.01
N VAL A 129 -8.16 -0.75 13.07
CA VAL A 129 -7.95 -2.16 13.37
C VAL A 129 -6.54 -2.55 12.95
N SER A 130 -5.80 -3.22 13.84
CA SER A 130 -4.47 -3.74 13.60
C SER A 130 -4.48 -5.25 13.38
N TYR A 131 -3.75 -5.72 12.38
CA TYR A 131 -3.63 -7.14 12.04
C TYR A 131 -2.15 -7.54 11.99
N HIS A 132 -1.84 -8.76 12.44
CA HIS A 132 -0.48 -9.29 12.42
C HIS A 132 -0.08 -9.73 11.00
N LEU A 133 1.11 -9.35 10.56
CA LEU A 133 1.77 -9.83 9.35
C LEU A 133 2.27 -11.25 9.63
N GLY A 134 1.89 -12.22 8.80
CA GLY A 134 2.56 -13.52 8.81
C GLY A 134 4.06 -13.36 8.51
N ALA A 135 4.86 -14.39 8.79
CA ALA A 135 6.27 -14.38 8.42
C ALA A 135 6.44 -14.02 6.93
N PRO A 136 7.42 -13.17 6.57
CA PRO A 136 7.66 -12.82 5.17
C PRO A 136 7.90 -14.11 4.37
N GLN A 137 7.33 -14.19 3.16
CA GLN A 137 7.62 -15.31 2.28
C GLN A 137 9.05 -15.14 1.76
N GLU A 138 9.94 -16.07 2.10
CA GLU A 138 11.28 -16.12 1.51
C GLU A 138 11.13 -16.50 0.03
N GLY A 139 11.60 -15.62 -0.84
CA GLY A 139 11.67 -15.81 -2.30
C GLY A 139 13.08 -15.58 -2.79
#